data_AF-A0A1V5NKR4-F1
#
_entry.id   AF-A0A1V5NKR4-F1
#
_cell.length_a   1.000
_cell.length_b   1.000
_cell.length_c   1.000
_cell.angle_alpha   90.00
_cell.angle_beta   90.00
_cell.angle_gamma   90.00
#
_symmetry.space_group_name_H-M   'P 1'
#
loop_
_entity.id
_entity.type
_entity.pdbx_description
1 polymer ?
#
loop_
_entity_poly.entity_id
_entity_poly.type
_entity_poly.pdbx_seq_one_letter_code
_entity_poly.pdbx_strand_id
1 'polypeptide(L)'
;MFSSAVSDNQVIAFIIAVFLCFFWYAGFDSISAILGSGAIANVIYQLGINAHYSSMSRGVIDTRDVIYFISLVSLFIMLTRTILESRKW
;
A
#
# COMPACT_ATOMS: atom_id res chain seq x y z
N MET A 1 -9.25 7.68 -0.40
CA MET A 1 -10.46 7.48 -1.24
C MET A 1 -11.11 6.14 -0.93
N PHE A 2 -10.40 5.02 -1.10
CA PHE A 2 -10.91 3.67 -0.82
C PHE A 2 -11.64 3.53 0.53
N SER A 3 -11.02 3.89 1.66
CA SER A 3 -11.62 3.71 2.99
C SER A 3 -12.95 4.44 3.19
N SER A 4 -13.12 5.59 2.55
CA SER A 4 -14.38 6.35 2.59
C SER A 4 -15.46 5.78 1.67
N ALA A 5 -15.08 5.03 0.63
CA ALA A 5 -16.05 4.33 -0.22
C ALA A 5 -16.54 3.03 0.46
N VAL A 6 -15.70 2.39 1.28
CA VAL A 6 -16.05 1.17 2.01
C VAL A 6 -17.07 1.44 3.12
N SER A 7 -16.93 2.53 3.88
CA SER A 7 -17.76 2.81 5.06
C SER A 7 -18.50 4.14 4.96
N ASP A 8 -19.79 4.12 5.32
CA ASP A 8 -20.63 5.33 5.42
C ASP A 8 -20.35 6.15 6.69
N ASN A 9 -19.69 5.56 7.70
CA ASN A 9 -19.34 6.25 8.92
C ASN A 9 -17.92 6.84 8.82
N GLN A 10 -17.83 8.16 8.94
CA GLN A 10 -16.58 8.92 8.82
C GLN A 10 -15.50 8.48 9.83
N VAL A 11 -15.88 8.07 11.04
CA VAL A 11 -14.95 7.56 12.07
C VAL A 11 -14.37 6.21 11.65
N ILE A 12 -15.22 5.30 11.16
CA ILE A 12 -14.78 3.97 10.69
C ILE A 12 -13.89 4.11 9.45
N ALA A 13 -14.27 4.96 8.50
CA ALA A 13 -13.47 5.28 7.33
C ALA A 13 -12.08 5.81 7.70
N PHE A 14 -11.98 6.66 8.73
CA PHE A 14 -10.71 7.17 9.24
C PHE A 14 -9.85 6.06 9.85
N ILE A 15 -10.41 5.20 10.71
CA ILE A 15 -9.67 4.09 11.32
C ILE A 15 -9.11 3.15 10.26
N ILE A 16 -9.92 2.78 9.25
CA ILE A 16 -9.48 1.94 8.13
C ILE A 16 -8.36 2.63 7.35
N ALA A 17 -8.47 3.94 7.08
CA ALA A 17 -7.44 4.69 6.37
C ALA A 17 -6.10 4.68 7.14
N VAL A 18 -6.11 4.99 8.44
CA VAL A 18 -4.90 4.99 9.26
C VAL A 18 -4.28 3.60 9.33
N PHE A 19 -5.10 2.56 9.53
CA PHE A 19 -4.63 1.19 9.56
C PHE A 19 -3.98 0.77 8.24
N LEU A 20 -4.62 1.07 7.10
CA LEU A 20 -4.07 0.75 5.78
C LEU A 20 -2.75 1.50 5.51
N CYS A 21 -2.67 2.78 5.87
CA CYS A 21 -1.44 3.57 5.76
C CYS A 21 -0.31 2.95 6.59
N PHE A 22 -0.59 2.60 7.85
CA PHE A 22 0.38 1.96 8.73
C PHE A 22 0.82 0.59 8.19
N PHE A 23 -0.13 -0.23 7.74
CA PHE A 23 0.14 -1.55 7.20
C PHE A 23 1.04 -1.50 5.95
N TRP A 24 0.73 -0.63 4.99
CA TRP A 24 1.54 -0.51 3.78
C TRP A 24 2.92 0.09 4.02
N TYR A 25 3.05 0.98 5.02
CA TYR A 25 4.33 1.61 5.34
C TYR A 25 5.26 0.70 6.15
N ALA A 26 4.77 0.08 7.24
CA ALA A 26 5.58 -0.66 8.21
C ALA A 26 5.27 -2.16 8.29
N GLY A 27 4.12 -2.61 7.77
CA GLY A 27 3.69 -4.01 7.86
C GLY A 27 4.60 -4.93 7.07
N PHE A 28 4.90 -4.60 5.81
CA PHE A 28 5.81 -5.40 4.97
C PHE A 28 7.24 -5.45 5.52
N ASP A 29 7.73 -4.33 6.04
CA ASP A 29 9.06 -4.25 6.65
C ASP A 29 9.14 -5.17 7.89
N SER A 30 8.14 -5.08 8.77
CA SER A 30 8.04 -5.93 9.97
C SER A 30 7.94 -7.42 9.63
N ILE A 31 7.15 -7.78 8.61
CA ILE A 31 7.01 -9.18 8.17
C ILE A 31 8.35 -9.69 7.60
N SER A 32 9.04 -8.87 6.80
CA SER A 32 10.35 -9.24 6.24
C SER A 32 11.40 -9.47 7.34
N ALA A 33 11.39 -8.64 8.40
CA ALA A 33 12.29 -8.78 9.53
C ALA A 33 12.07 -10.07 10.32
N ILE A 34 10.81 -10.53 10.46
CA ILE A 34 10.46 -11.78 11.14
C ILE A 34 10.91 -13.00 10.31
N LEU A 35 10.79 -12.93 8.98
CA LEU A 35 11.22 -13.99 8.07
C LEU A 35 12.75 -14.11 7.95
N GLY A 36 13.49 -13.10 8.38
CA GLY A 36 14.95 -13.11 8.39
C GLY A 36 15.55 -13.10 6.98
N SER A 37 16.42 -14.08 6.67
CA SER A 37 17.12 -14.16 5.38
C SER A 37 16.56 -15.26 4.48
N GLY A 38 16.07 -14.89 3.31
CA GLY A 38 15.62 -15.83 2.28
C GLY A 38 15.04 -15.12 1.06
N ALA A 39 14.87 -15.83 -0.05
CA ALA A 39 14.28 -15.27 -1.26
C ALA A 39 12.89 -14.68 -1.00
N ILE A 40 12.10 -15.32 -0.13
CA ILE A 40 10.76 -14.89 0.28
C ILE A 40 10.83 -13.58 1.08
N ALA A 41 11.79 -13.46 2.01
CA ALA A 41 11.99 -12.25 2.80
C ALA A 41 12.37 -11.06 1.92
N ASN A 42 13.24 -11.26 0.92
CA ASN A 42 13.61 -10.22 -0.05
C ASN A 42 12.44 -9.77 -0.92
N VAL A 43 11.57 -10.68 -1.37
CA VAL A 43 10.37 -10.32 -2.14
C VAL A 43 9.43 -9.48 -1.28
N ILE A 44 9.22 -9.85 -0.01
CA ILE A 44 8.35 -9.10 0.91
C ILE A 44 8.94 -7.75 1.25
N TYR A 45 10.26 -7.67 1.45
CA TYR A 45 10.96 -6.40 1.66
C TYR A 45 10.80 -5.46 0.46
N GLN A 46 10.94 -5.99 -0.76
CA GLN A 46 10.68 -5.23 -1.99
C GLN A 46 9.22 -4.83 -2.15
N LEU A 47 8.26 -5.58 -1.60
CA LEU A 47 6.85 -5.16 -1.61
C LEU A 47 6.55 -4.03 -0.61
N GLY A 48 7.48 -3.65 0.26
CA GLY A 48 7.30 -2.58 1.23
C GLY A 48 7.50 -1.19 0.64
N ILE A 49 6.60 -0.26 0.98
CA ILE A 49 6.73 1.16 0.57
C ILE A 49 8.04 1.77 1.08
N ASN A 50 8.48 1.41 2.29
CA ASN A 50 9.66 2.00 2.90
C ASN A 50 10.95 1.73 2.10
N ALA A 51 11.12 0.52 1.55
CA ALA A 51 12.30 0.15 0.77
C ALA A 51 12.41 0.98 -0.54
N HIS A 52 11.29 1.10 -1.27
CA HIS A 52 11.19 1.95 -2.47
C HIS A 52 11.36 3.44 -2.12
N TYR A 53 10.74 3.89 -1.03
CA TYR A 53 10.84 5.27 -0.57
C TYR A 53 12.28 5.66 -0.15
N SER A 54 13.00 4.74 0.50
CA SER A 54 14.40 4.95 0.91
C SER A 54 15.35 5.09 -0.28
N SER A 55 15.09 4.36 -1.36
CA SER A 55 15.85 4.46 -2.62
C SER A 55 15.57 5.79 -3.33
N MET A 56 14.28 6.16 -3.41
CA MET A 56 13.83 7.42 -4.01
C MET A 56 14.33 8.65 -3.24
N SER A 57 14.32 8.61 -1.91
CA SER A 57 14.79 9.68 -1.02
C SER A 57 16.31 9.92 -1.13
N ARG A 58 17.08 8.89 -1.53
CA ARG A 58 18.51 9.02 -1.84
C ARG A 58 18.78 9.65 -3.21
N GLY A 59 17.74 10.10 -3.92
CA GLY A 59 17.85 10.73 -5.23
C GLY A 59 18.02 9.74 -6.39
N VAL A 60 17.93 8.44 -6.11
CA VAL A 60 17.94 7.38 -7.14
C VAL A 60 16.50 7.02 -7.43
N ILE A 61 15.90 7.72 -8.40
CA ILE A 61 14.56 7.39 -8.89
C ILE A 61 14.71 6.32 -9.96
N ASP A 62 14.56 5.06 -9.55
CA ASP A 62 14.57 3.94 -10.49
C ASP A 62 13.16 3.76 -11.09
N THR A 63 13.05 3.29 -12.34
CA THR A 63 11.74 3.10 -12.99
C THR A 63 10.86 2.08 -12.24
N ARG A 64 11.50 1.13 -11.54
CA ARG A 64 10.84 0.14 -10.68
C ARG A 64 10.06 0.76 -9.54
N ASP A 65 10.63 1.77 -8.87
CA ASP A 65 9.99 2.45 -7.73
C ASP A 65 8.75 3.22 -8.22
N VAL A 66 8.89 3.91 -9.35
CA VAL A 66 7.79 4.67 -9.97
C VAL A 66 6.65 3.75 -10.40
N ILE A 67 6.96 2.65 -11.08
CA ILE A 67 5.96 1.65 -11.50
C ILE A 67 5.26 1.05 -10.28
N TYR A 68 6.01 0.73 -9.21
CA TYR A 68 5.43 0.23 -7.97
C TYR A 68 4.39 1.22 -7.40
N PHE A 69 4.74 2.49 -7.22
CA PHE A 69 3.80 3.49 -6.69
C PHE A 69 2.58 3.70 -7.60
N ILE A 70 2.79 3.77 -8.92
CA ILE A 70 1.68 3.92 -9.89
C ILE A 70 0.75 2.70 -9.81
N SER A 71 1.30 1.49 -9.73
CA SER A 71 0.50 0.26 -9.63
C SER A 71 -0.32 0.24 -8.33
N LEU A 72 0.28 0.64 -7.21
CA LEU A 72 -0.39 0.70 -5.91
C LEU A 72 -1.52 1.73 -5.91
N VAL A 73 -1.28 2.92 -6.46
CA VAL A 73 -2.30 3.98 -6.61
C VAL A 73 -3.44 3.48 -7.50
N SER A 74 -3.11 2.89 -8.64
CA SER A 74 -4.10 2.37 -9.59
C SER A 74 -4.96 1.27 -8.96
N LEU A 75 -4.36 0.38 -8.17
CA LEU A 75 -5.08 -0.67 -7.43
C LEU A 75 -6.11 -0.08 -6.46
N PHE A 76 -5.72 0.90 -5.63
CA PHE A 76 -6.66 1.54 -4.71
C PHE A 76 -7.76 2.34 -5.41
N ILE A 77 -7.45 2.99 -6.54
CA ILE A 77 -8.45 3.67 -7.37
C ILE A 77 -9.44 2.66 -7.96
N MET A 78 -8.94 1.56 -8.50
CA MET A 78 -9.78 0.51 -9.10
C MET A 78 -10.69 -0.12 -8.05
N LEU A 79 -10.16 -0.45 -6.86
CA LEU A 79 -10.96 -0.92 -5.73
C LEU A 79 -12.04 0.09 -5.31
N THR A 80 -11.68 1.37 -5.24
CA THR A 80 -12.65 2.44 -4.94
C THR A 80 -13.77 2.45 -5.98
N ARG A 81 -13.42 2.35 -7.27
CA ARG A 81 -14.39 2.32 -8.37
C ARG A 81 -15.32 1.11 -8.28
N THR A 82 -14.78 -0.09 -8.04
CA THR A 82 -15.58 -1.32 -7.92
C THR A 82 -16.62 -1.21 -6.80
N ILE A 83 -16.24 -0.64 -5.65
CA ILE A 83 -17.17 -0.44 -4.54
C ILE A 83 -18.28 0.56 -4.90
N LEU A 84 -17.92 1.66 -5.56
CA LEU A 84 -18.89 2.67 -6.00
C LEU A 84 -19.85 2.13 -7.07
N GLU A 85 -19.36 1.29 -7.99
CA GLU A 85 -20.21 0.63 -8.99
C GLU A 85 -21.13 -0.41 -8.35
N SER A 86 -20.65 -1.18 -7.36
CA SER A 86 -21.46 -2.16 -6.63
C SER A 86 -22.61 -1.53 -5.81
N ARG A 87 -22.49 -0.26 -5.41
CA ARG A 87 -23.56 0.48 -4.69
C ARG A 87 -24.62 1.07 -5.62
N LYS A 88 -24.37 1.10 -6.94
CA LYS A 88 -25.32 1.61 -7.94
C LYS A 88 -26.33 0.56 -8.42
N TRP A 89 -26.25 -0.67 -7.91
CA TRP A 89 -27.20 -1.76 -8.14
C TRP A 89 -28.00 -2.04 -6.87
#